data_AF-A0A9Q8ZTZ1-F1
#
_entry.id   AF-A0A9Q8ZTZ1-F1
#
_cell.length_a   1.000
_cell.length_b   1.000
_cell.length_c   1.000
_cell.angle_alpha   90.00
_cell.angle_beta   90.00
_cell.angle_gamma   90.00
#
_symmetry.space_group_name_H-M   'P 1'
#
loop_
_entity.id
_entity.type
_entity.pdbx_description
1 polymer ?
#
loop_
_entity_poly.entity_id
_entity_poly.type
_entity_poly.pdbx_seq_one_letter_code
_entity_poly.pdbx_strand_id
1 'polypeptide(L)' 'MAIEPPRPPADIMACADRPAGLPEDASLIAQIPTAIRAGIIRMARAFRANADGKDRLVNWIVPESCPTRKVVP' A
#
# COMPACT_ATOMS: atom_id res chain seq x y z
N MET A 1 -5.23 -38.65 -0.48
CA MET A 1 -3.93 -37.95 -0.62
C MET A 1 -4.23 -36.47 -0.73
N ALA A 2 -3.75 -35.64 0.19
CA ALA A 2 -3.96 -34.19 0.08
C ALA A 2 -3.02 -33.64 -1.00
N ILE A 3 -3.56 -32.89 -1.97
CA ILE A 3 -2.77 -32.18 -2.96
C ILE A 3 -2.30 -30.89 -2.29
N GLU A 4 -1.00 -30.69 -2.17
CA GLU A 4 -0.45 -29.44 -1.66
C GLU A 4 -0.80 -28.30 -2.64
N PRO A 5 -1.38 -27.19 -2.17
CA PRO A 5 -1.71 -26.09 -3.06
C PRO A 5 -0.43 -25.53 -3.70
N PRO A 6 -0.50 -25.10 -4.97
CA PRO A 6 0.67 -24.55 -5.65
C PRO A 6 1.19 -23.32 -4.90
N ARG A 7 2.52 -23.22 -4.78
CA ARG A 7 3.14 -22.04 -4.17
C ARG A 7 2.95 -20.83 -5.10
N PRO A 8 2.61 -19.65 -4.56
CA PRO A 8 2.50 -18.43 -5.35
C PRO A 8 3.86 -18.08 -6.00
N PRO A 9 3.86 -17.49 -7.22
CA PRO A 9 5.05 -16.92 -7.82
C PRO A 9 5.77 -15.90 -6.90
N ALA A 10 7.09 -15.82 -7.01
CA ALA A 10 7.90 -15.01 -6.10
C ALA A 10 7.63 -13.49 -6.23
N ASP A 11 7.26 -13.02 -7.40
CA ASP A 11 6.96 -11.61 -7.69
C ASP A 11 5.71 -11.10 -6.97
N ILE A 12 4.67 -11.94 -6.85
CA ILE A 12 3.47 -11.59 -6.08
C ILE A 12 3.67 -11.72 -4.57
N MET A 13 4.73 -12.41 -4.14
CA MET A 13 5.13 -12.58 -2.74
C MET A 13 6.00 -11.43 -2.20
N ALA A 14 6.39 -10.47 -3.05
CA ALA A 14 7.04 -9.25 -2.58
C ALA A 14 6.06 -8.36 -1.80
N CYS A 15 6.55 -7.66 -0.78
CA CYS A 15 5.76 -6.64 -0.09
C CYS A 15 5.28 -5.52 -1.04
N ALA A 16 4.33 -4.72 -0.58
CA ALA A 16 3.87 -3.57 -1.35
C ALA A 16 4.91 -2.45 -1.37
N ASP A 17 5.12 -1.87 -2.57
CA ASP A 17 5.92 -0.67 -2.74
C ASP A 17 5.26 0.53 -2.06
N ARG A 18 6.10 1.37 -1.44
CA ARG A 18 5.69 2.59 -0.73
C ARG A 18 6.55 3.75 -1.22
N PRO A 19 6.29 4.27 -2.43
CA PRO A 19 7.03 5.41 -2.94
C PRO A 19 6.80 6.64 -2.05
N ALA A 20 7.75 7.56 -2.07
CA ALA A 20 7.59 8.85 -1.43
C ALA A 20 6.35 9.56 -1.99
N GLY A 21 5.60 10.21 -1.10
CA GLY A 21 4.44 11.03 -1.48
C GLY A 21 4.83 12.32 -2.19
N LEU A 22 3.83 13.15 -2.47
CA LEU A 22 4.08 14.53 -2.93
C LEU A 22 4.88 15.31 -1.88
N PRO A 23 5.70 16.29 -2.28
CA PRO A 23 6.36 17.19 -1.35
C PRO A 23 5.36 17.87 -0.42
N GLU A 24 5.69 17.97 0.87
CA GLU A 24 4.84 18.61 1.88
C GLU A 24 5.02 20.13 1.96
N ASP A 25 5.74 20.73 0.99
CA ASP A 25 5.94 22.17 0.90
C ASP A 25 4.61 22.90 0.69
N ALA A 26 4.23 23.73 1.66
CA ALA A 26 2.98 24.48 1.64
C ALA A 26 2.85 25.41 0.41
N SER A 27 3.97 25.96 -0.08
CA SER A 27 4.00 26.82 -1.28
C SER A 27 3.70 26.04 -2.57
N LEU A 28 4.03 24.76 -2.62
CA LEU A 28 3.71 23.86 -3.73
C LEU A 28 2.29 23.31 -3.60
N ILE A 29 1.85 22.98 -2.40
CA ILE A 29 0.48 22.48 -2.13
C ILE A 29 -0.57 23.56 -2.46
N ALA A 30 -0.30 24.82 -2.13
CA ALA A 30 -1.21 25.94 -2.37
C ALA A 30 -1.49 26.18 -3.87
N GLN A 31 -0.65 25.67 -4.77
CA GLN A 31 -0.83 25.79 -6.21
C GLN A 31 -1.80 24.75 -6.78
N ILE A 32 -2.19 23.72 -6.00
CA ILE A 32 -3.07 22.66 -6.48
C ILE A 32 -4.53 23.10 -6.31
N PRO A 33 -5.34 23.18 -7.38
CA PRO A 33 -6.76 23.48 -7.26
C PRO A 33 -7.48 22.50 -6.33
N THR A 34 -8.39 23.00 -5.49
CA THR A 34 -9.05 22.21 -4.43
C THR A 34 -9.66 20.90 -4.93
N ALA A 35 -10.32 20.91 -6.09
CA ALA A 35 -10.92 19.72 -6.68
C ALA A 35 -9.88 18.66 -7.07
N ILE A 36 -8.73 19.09 -7.60
CA ILE A 36 -7.61 18.22 -7.96
C ILE A 36 -6.96 17.66 -6.70
N ARG A 37 -6.73 18.49 -5.68
CA ARG A 37 -6.21 18.04 -4.37
C ARG A 37 -7.10 16.96 -3.75
N ALA A 38 -8.42 17.13 -3.80
CA ALA A 38 -9.36 16.13 -3.34
C ALA A 38 -9.26 14.81 -4.13
N GLY A 39 -9.09 14.89 -5.46
CA GLY A 39 -8.84 13.73 -6.31
C GLY A 39 -7.56 12.98 -5.93
N ILE A 40 -6.45 13.69 -5.77
CA ILE A 40 -5.15 13.14 -5.36
C ILE A 40 -5.27 12.42 -4.01
N ILE A 41 -5.92 13.04 -3.02
CA ILE A 41 -6.12 12.41 -1.70
C ILE A 41 -6.90 11.10 -1.82
N ARG A 42 -7.95 11.05 -2.66
CA ARG A 42 -8.70 9.81 -2.88
C ARG A 42 -7.83 8.72 -3.51
N MET A 43 -7.04 9.07 -4.52
CA MET A 43 -6.10 8.12 -5.17
C MET A 43 -5.06 7.59 -4.17
N ALA A 44 -4.44 8.48 -3.38
CA ALA A 44 -3.45 8.09 -2.38
C ALA A 44 -4.04 7.14 -1.32
N ARG A 45 -5.29 7.37 -0.90
CA ARG A 45 -6.01 6.47 0.03
C ARG A 45 -6.29 5.11 -0.59
N ALA A 46 -6.72 5.07 -1.86
CA ALA A 46 -6.95 3.81 -2.57
C ALA A 46 -5.65 3.01 -2.74
N PHE A 47 -4.55 3.69 -3.12
CA PHE A 47 -3.23 3.08 -3.21
C PHE A 47 -2.81 2.46 -1.88
N ARG A 48 -2.94 3.22 -0.77
CA ARG A 48 -2.64 2.71 0.58
C ARG A 48 -3.47 1.47 0.91
N ALA A 49 -4.77 1.47 0.62
CA ALA A 49 -5.63 0.32 0.92
C ALA A 49 -5.18 -0.94 0.16
N ASN A 50 -4.75 -0.79 -1.10
CA ASN A 50 -4.23 -1.89 -1.90
C ASN A 50 -2.88 -2.40 -1.37
N ALA A 51 -1.96 -1.49 -1.00
CA ALA A 51 -0.69 -1.84 -0.39
C ALA A 51 -0.89 -2.62 0.92
N ASP A 52 -1.72 -2.08 1.82
CA ASP A 52 -2.10 -2.74 3.08
C ASP A 52 -2.76 -4.12 2.84
N GLY A 53 -3.48 -4.29 1.72
CA GLY A 53 -4.08 -5.56 1.30
C GLY A 53 -3.03 -6.59 0.88
N LYS A 54 -2.10 -6.18 0.01
CA LYS A 54 -1.01 -7.06 -0.47
C LYS A 54 -0.13 -7.53 0.68
N ASP A 55 0.28 -6.63 1.57
CA ASP A 55 1.12 -7.00 2.72
C ASP A 55 0.41 -7.98 3.65
N ARG A 56 -0.90 -7.80 3.87
CA ARG A 56 -1.70 -8.76 4.66
C ARG A 56 -1.79 -10.13 4.00
N LEU A 57 -1.93 -10.18 2.68
CA LEU A 57 -1.95 -11.44 1.94
C LEU A 57 -0.61 -12.18 2.05
N VAL A 58 0.51 -11.47 1.87
CA VAL A 58 1.84 -12.06 2.01
C VAL A 58 2.06 -12.54 3.44
N ASN A 59 1.73 -11.70 4.45
CA ASN A 59 1.84 -12.06 5.86
C ASN A 59 0.93 -13.23 6.28
N TRP A 60 -0.17 -13.50 5.55
CA TRP A 60 -1.00 -14.68 5.80
C TRP A 60 -0.29 -15.98 5.42
N ILE A 61 0.59 -15.94 4.42
CA ILE A 61 1.34 -17.10 3.93
C ILE A 61 2.70 -17.21 4.65
N VAL A 62 3.40 -16.09 4.82
CA VAL A 62 4.70 -15.97 5.49
C VAL A 62 4.58 -14.91 6.59
N PRO A 63 4.23 -15.30 7.82
CA PRO A 63 4.03 -14.36 8.92
C PRO A 63 5.19 -13.40 9.13
N GLU A 64 4.87 -12.14 9.45
CA GLU A 64 5.81 -11.07 9.82
C GLU A 64 6.87 -10.70 8.75
N SER A 65 6.68 -11.13 7.49
CA SER A 65 7.61 -10.83 6.38
C SER A 65 7.45 -9.43 5.79
N CYS A 66 6.26 -8.84 5.86
CA CYS A 66 5.95 -7.51 5.35
C CYS A 66 5.51 -6.54 6.46
N PRO A 67 5.71 -5.21 6.28
CA PRO A 67 5.31 -4.22 7.28
C PRO A 67 3.82 -4.31 7.60
N THR A 68 3.49 -4.40 8.88
CA THR A 68 2.11 -4.33 9.36
C THR A 68 1.72 -2.88 9.57
N ARG A 69 0.48 -2.54 9.23
CA ARG A 69 -0.06 -1.21 9.50
C ARG A 69 -0.04 -0.97 11.01
N LYS A 70 0.76 0.00 11.46
CA LYS A 70 0.62 0.56 12.81
C LYS A 70 -0.71 1.32 12.87
N VAL A 71 -1.67 0.82 13.62
CA VAL A 71 -2.83 1.62 14.01
C VAL A 71 -2.31 2.57 15.08
N VAL A 72 -2.05 3.82 14.69
CA VAL A 72 -1.82 4.87 15.67
C VAL A 72 -3.21 5.21 16.25
N PRO A 73 -3.41 5.09 17.58
CA PRO A 73 -4.69 5.40 18.22
C PRO A 73 -5.10 6.86 18.01
#